data_AF-A0A9D8FHN2-F1
#
_entry.id   AF-A0A9D8FHN2-F1
#
_cell.length_a   1.000
_cell.length_b   1.000
_cell.length_c   1.000
_cell.angle_alpha   90.00
_cell.angle_beta   90.00
_cell.angle_gamma   90.00
#
_symmetry.space_group_name_H-M   'P 1'
#
loop_
_entity.id
_entity.type
_entity.pdbx_description
1 polymer ?
#
loop_
_entity_poly.entity_id
_entity_poly.type
_entity_poly.pdbx_seq_one_letter_code
_entity_poly.pdbx_strand_id
1 'polypeptide(L)'
;TNLDIRLKEKEELQLGFKDKFINKVLLLTNKLTPSFLNKIVIVAPYVGIGKLFKWQLQLRQLPFLSREQNFNLSKNTDNQKRDLLKDDNVKDGYEQLLDRLIVNLIPFNYVENFNIFYKKSLACYPKKPSVIYTANAYQANDSFKFWLAHHTEKKVPFVLGQHGGNMGIARINQTEDHQVNIANVYLSWGWHDSKKTNIKPLSTPQLDKIQPKYKQGGDIIMALSDYPRYFYCQYSVPVASQVLGYIDEQIKFIDSLNRNLREKLKIRLVSDNFDWGLQDRLMDSGYENFFDNSKQKFIHRLNDCSLSVSTSNTTTFLETLSLNFPTIVFFNPIWYEVREDAKILIDELRGVGILHDTPESAANLLNAIGGNIDSWWNDQELQKVREKFCNIYALKDSDWNHQWQQLFESLRNSGEKYSV
;
A
#
# COMPACT_ATOMS: atom_id res chain seq x y z
N THR A 1 -32.12 2.12 19.07
CA THR A 1 -30.99 3.06 18.90
C THR A 1 -30.43 2.86 17.50
N ASN A 2 -30.87 3.72 16.57
CA ASN A 2 -30.47 3.66 15.16
C ASN A 2 -29.00 4.07 15.03
N LEU A 3 -28.10 3.09 14.92
CA LEU A 3 -26.73 3.32 14.46
C LEU A 3 -26.77 3.46 12.93
N ASP A 4 -26.99 4.70 12.49
CA ASP A 4 -26.78 5.15 11.12
C ASP A 4 -25.26 5.20 10.87
N ILE A 5 -24.64 4.04 10.60
CA ILE A 5 -23.23 3.95 10.19
C ILE A 5 -23.17 4.45 8.75
N ARG A 6 -23.10 5.77 8.59
CA ARG A 6 -22.71 6.38 7.33
C ARG A 6 -21.24 6.08 7.10
N LEU A 7 -20.95 5.01 6.38
CA LEU A 7 -19.69 4.87 5.67
C LEU A 7 -19.56 6.13 4.78
N LYS A 8 -18.73 7.09 5.19
CA LYS A 8 -18.38 8.24 4.35
C LYS A 8 -17.93 7.68 3.01
N GLU A 9 -18.58 8.13 1.94
CA GLU A 9 -18.13 7.86 0.58
C GLU A 9 -16.65 8.22 0.50
N LYS A 10 -15.83 7.24 0.10
CA LYS A 10 -14.42 7.45 -0.22
C LYS A 10 -14.38 8.64 -1.18
N GLU A 11 -13.65 9.71 -0.83
CA GLU A 11 -13.47 10.84 -1.74
C GLU A 11 -12.96 10.29 -3.08
N GLU A 12 -13.85 10.21 -4.07
CA GLU A 12 -13.45 9.95 -5.44
C GLU A 12 -12.49 11.06 -5.80
N LEU A 13 -11.25 10.67 -6.12
CA LEU A 13 -10.22 11.54 -6.68
C LEU A 13 -10.89 12.42 -7.75
N GLN A 14 -11.10 13.71 -7.45
CA GLN A 14 -11.80 14.60 -8.37
C GLN A 14 -10.93 14.80 -9.61
N LEU A 15 -11.16 13.95 -10.61
CA LEU A 15 -10.48 13.98 -11.89
C LEU A 15 -10.88 15.28 -12.61
N GLY A 16 -9.89 16.02 -13.10
CA GLY A 16 -10.12 17.20 -13.92
C GLY A 16 -10.90 16.85 -15.19
N PHE A 17 -11.54 17.84 -15.82
CA PHE A 17 -12.37 17.63 -17.02
C PHE A 17 -11.63 16.87 -18.15
N LYS A 18 -10.33 17.17 -18.32
CA LYS A 18 -9.43 16.48 -19.26
C LYS A 18 -9.26 14.99 -18.92
N ASP A 19 -9.10 14.65 -17.66
CA ASP A 19 -8.97 13.26 -17.20
C ASP A 19 -10.29 12.50 -17.32
N LYS A 20 -11.44 13.16 -17.08
CA LYS A 20 -12.77 12.58 -17.32
C LYS A 20 -12.99 12.25 -18.80
N PHE A 21 -12.59 13.15 -19.71
CA PHE A 21 -12.68 12.91 -21.16
C PHE A 21 -11.75 11.79 -21.62
N ILE A 22 -10.47 11.82 -21.19
CA ILE A 22 -9.49 10.76 -21.49
C ILE A 22 -9.98 9.41 -20.96
N ASN A 23 -10.55 9.36 -19.76
CA ASN A 23 -11.14 8.14 -19.21
C ASN A 23 -12.31 7.63 -20.05
N LYS A 24 -13.20 8.52 -20.54
CA LYS A 24 -14.33 8.12 -21.39
C LYS A 24 -13.87 7.55 -22.74
N VAL A 25 -12.84 8.15 -23.33
CA VAL A 25 -12.22 7.66 -24.58
C VAL A 25 -11.52 6.31 -24.35
N LEU A 26 -10.76 6.15 -23.26
CA LEU A 26 -10.04 4.90 -22.95
C LEU A 26 -10.98 3.74 -22.52
N LEU A 27 -12.17 4.05 -22.00
CA LEU A 27 -13.22 3.05 -21.77
C LEU A 27 -13.87 2.58 -23.08
N LEU A 28 -13.98 3.47 -24.08
CA LEU A 28 -14.45 3.12 -25.42
C LEU A 28 -13.43 2.27 -26.17
N THR A 29 -12.13 2.53 -26.00
CA THR A 29 -11.08 1.69 -26.62
C THR A 29 -11.13 0.25 -26.08
N ASN A 30 -11.45 -0.01 -24.80
CA ASN A 30 -11.61 -1.38 -24.30
C ASN A 30 -12.63 -2.23 -25.07
N LYS A 31 -13.71 -1.62 -25.56
CA LYS A 31 -14.77 -2.33 -26.29
C LYS A 31 -14.39 -2.58 -27.76
N LEU A 32 -13.51 -1.74 -28.30
CA LEU A 32 -13.18 -1.70 -29.74
C LEU A 32 -11.82 -2.33 -30.04
N THR A 33 -10.91 -2.38 -29.07
CA THR A 33 -9.57 -2.94 -29.24
C THR A 33 -9.65 -4.47 -29.27
N PRO A 34 -9.25 -5.11 -30.38
CA PRO A 34 -9.22 -6.57 -30.46
C PRO A 34 -8.36 -7.18 -29.36
N SER A 35 -8.88 -8.23 -28.72
CA SER A 35 -8.19 -8.92 -27.61
C SER A 35 -6.80 -9.48 -27.94
N PHE A 36 -6.43 -9.58 -29.23
CA PHE A 36 -5.08 -9.98 -29.63
C PHE A 36 -4.03 -8.87 -29.50
N LEU A 37 -4.44 -7.60 -29.45
CA LEU A 37 -3.53 -6.44 -29.35
C LEU A 37 -3.07 -6.16 -27.91
N ASN A 38 -3.81 -6.65 -26.90
CA ASN A 38 -3.52 -6.41 -25.49
C ASN A 38 -3.36 -7.75 -24.75
N LYS A 39 -2.15 -8.30 -24.79
CA LYS A 39 -1.80 -9.60 -24.21
C LYS A 39 -1.45 -9.51 -22.72
N ILE A 40 -0.88 -8.40 -22.28
CA ILE A 40 -0.55 -8.10 -20.89
C ILE A 40 -1.65 -7.17 -20.37
N VAL A 41 -2.49 -7.70 -19.48
CA VAL A 41 -3.61 -6.94 -18.93
C VAL A 41 -3.22 -6.33 -17.59
N ILE A 42 -3.14 -5.00 -17.56
CA ILE A 42 -2.81 -4.20 -16.39
C ILE A 42 -4.10 -3.61 -15.79
N VAL A 43 -4.38 -3.90 -14.51
CA VAL A 43 -5.54 -3.38 -13.78
C VAL A 43 -5.07 -2.75 -12.47
N ALA A 44 -5.55 -1.54 -12.15
CA ALA A 44 -5.15 -0.79 -10.95
C ALA A 44 -3.65 -0.89 -10.59
N PRO A 45 -2.73 -0.47 -11.49
CA PRO A 45 -1.28 -0.60 -11.30
C PRO A 45 -0.70 0.37 -10.27
N TYR A 46 -1.54 1.24 -9.68
CA TYR A 46 -1.12 2.27 -8.73
C TYR A 46 -0.07 3.24 -9.31
N VAL A 47 -0.24 3.61 -10.58
CA VAL A 47 0.56 4.62 -11.29
C VAL A 47 -0.33 5.62 -12.02
N GLY A 48 0.18 6.83 -12.26
CA GLY A 48 -0.55 7.85 -13.01
C GLY A 48 -0.80 7.46 -14.47
N ILE A 49 -1.92 7.94 -15.04
CA ILE A 49 -2.39 7.58 -16.40
C ILE A 49 -1.30 7.82 -17.46
N GLY A 50 -0.55 8.93 -17.38
CA GLY A 50 0.51 9.23 -18.33
C GLY A 50 1.67 8.23 -18.30
N LYS A 51 2.09 7.78 -17.10
CA LYS A 51 3.11 6.73 -16.96
C LYS A 51 2.58 5.39 -17.47
N LEU A 52 1.32 5.05 -17.15
CA LEU A 52 0.67 3.83 -17.63
C LEU A 52 0.57 3.78 -19.16
N PHE A 53 0.26 4.91 -19.80
CA PHE A 53 0.18 5.00 -21.25
C PHE A 53 1.53 4.72 -21.90
N LYS A 54 2.60 5.37 -21.42
CA LYS A 54 3.99 5.13 -21.89
C LYS A 54 4.40 3.67 -21.69
N TRP A 55 4.08 3.12 -20.53
CA TRP A 55 4.41 1.74 -20.19
C TRP A 55 3.71 0.73 -21.12
N GLN A 56 2.43 0.93 -21.42
CA GLN A 56 1.71 0.06 -22.37
C GLN A 56 2.29 0.11 -23.78
N LEU A 57 2.71 1.30 -24.25
CA LEU A 57 3.38 1.43 -25.54
C LEU A 57 4.72 0.70 -25.58
N GLN A 58 5.50 0.74 -24.50
CA GLN A 58 6.76 0.00 -24.38
C GLN A 58 6.53 -1.52 -24.44
N LEU A 59 5.44 -1.99 -23.85
CA LEU A 59 4.97 -3.39 -23.97
C LEU A 59 4.37 -3.72 -25.34
N ARG A 60 4.47 -2.80 -26.32
CA ARG A 60 3.92 -2.93 -27.69
C ARG A 60 2.40 -3.16 -27.71
N GLN A 61 1.68 -2.57 -26.75
CA GLN A 61 0.23 -2.67 -26.63
C GLN A 61 -0.45 -1.36 -27.01
N LEU A 62 -1.72 -1.46 -27.42
CA LEU A 62 -2.56 -0.28 -27.52
C LEU A 62 -3.01 0.13 -26.11
N PRO A 63 -2.77 1.39 -25.70
CA PRO A 63 -3.11 1.84 -24.35
C PRO A 63 -4.59 1.65 -24.04
N PHE A 64 -4.86 0.98 -22.93
CA PHE A 64 -6.21 0.72 -22.43
C PHE A 64 -6.28 1.04 -20.92
N LEU A 65 -7.48 1.31 -20.42
CA LEU A 65 -7.70 1.53 -18.99
C LEU A 65 -8.79 0.59 -18.48
N SER A 66 -8.45 -0.27 -17.54
CA SER A 66 -9.47 -1.03 -16.82
C SER A 66 -10.00 -0.22 -15.64
N ARG A 67 -11.33 -0.21 -15.47
CA ARG A 67 -12.01 0.33 -14.29
C ARG A 67 -12.74 -0.80 -13.58
N GLU A 68 -12.78 -0.72 -12.26
CA GLU A 68 -13.67 -1.53 -11.44
C GLU A 68 -15.12 -1.44 -11.94
N GLN A 69 -15.77 -2.61 -12.03
CA GLN A 69 -17.15 -2.70 -12.48
C GLN A 69 -18.04 -3.02 -11.30
N ASN A 70 -19.00 -2.13 -11.04
CA ASN A 70 -20.03 -2.33 -10.05
C ASN A 70 -21.30 -2.82 -10.74
N PHE A 71 -21.76 -4.00 -10.37
CA PHE A 71 -23.01 -4.56 -10.87
C PHE A 71 -24.09 -4.37 -9.82
N ASN A 72 -25.13 -3.60 -10.16
CA ASN A 72 -26.33 -3.53 -9.35
C ASN A 72 -27.12 -4.83 -9.55
N LEU A 73 -27.02 -5.75 -8.59
CA LEU A 73 -27.70 -7.05 -8.59
C LEU A 73 -28.64 -7.15 -7.38
N SER A 74 -29.53 -8.13 -7.43
CA SER A 74 -30.46 -8.40 -6.34
C SER A 74 -29.72 -8.66 -5.02
N LYS A 75 -30.26 -8.13 -3.92
CA LYS A 75 -29.79 -8.35 -2.55
C LYS A 75 -30.76 -9.25 -1.78
N ASN A 76 -31.32 -10.25 -2.47
CA ASN A 76 -32.23 -11.22 -1.90
C ASN A 76 -31.46 -12.47 -1.52
N THR A 77 -31.64 -12.88 -0.26
CA THR A 77 -31.04 -14.09 0.29
C THR A 77 -31.69 -15.35 -0.27
N ASP A 78 -30.87 -16.35 -0.62
CA ASP A 78 -31.33 -17.69 -0.97
C ASP A 78 -30.94 -18.65 0.15
N ASN A 79 -31.88 -18.88 1.09
CA ASN A 79 -31.61 -19.71 2.27
C ASN A 79 -31.22 -21.15 1.89
N GLN A 80 -31.79 -21.70 0.81
CA GLN A 80 -31.45 -23.05 0.37
C GLN A 80 -29.98 -23.13 -0.06
N LYS A 81 -29.48 -22.14 -0.80
CA LYS A 81 -28.05 -22.09 -1.17
C LYS A 81 -27.15 -21.85 0.03
N ARG A 82 -27.56 -21.00 0.97
CA ARG A 82 -26.77 -20.71 2.17
C ARG A 82 -26.71 -21.88 3.14
N ASP A 83 -27.78 -22.66 3.25
CA ASP A 83 -27.82 -23.87 4.07
C ASP A 83 -26.80 -24.91 3.59
N LEU A 84 -26.46 -24.94 2.30
CA LEU A 84 -25.41 -25.81 1.76
C LEU A 84 -23.98 -25.41 2.19
N LEU A 85 -23.80 -24.22 2.75
CA LEU A 85 -22.50 -23.73 3.23
C LEU A 85 -22.27 -24.03 4.71
N LYS A 86 -23.29 -24.52 5.43
CA LYS A 86 -23.18 -24.86 6.85
C LYS A 86 -22.27 -26.06 7.04
N ASP A 87 -21.44 -26.02 8.07
CA ASP A 87 -20.65 -27.17 8.52
C ASP A 87 -21.43 -27.97 9.57
N ASP A 88 -21.77 -29.21 9.21
CA ASP A 88 -22.46 -30.15 10.10
C ASP A 88 -21.54 -30.69 11.24
N ASN A 89 -20.23 -30.40 11.20
CA ASN A 89 -19.24 -30.95 12.14
C ASN A 89 -18.78 -29.97 13.24
N VAL A 90 -19.52 -28.88 13.46
CA VAL A 90 -19.21 -27.90 14.53
C VAL A 90 -19.29 -28.53 15.92
N LYS A 91 -18.26 -28.33 16.75
CA LYS A 91 -18.07 -29.03 18.03
C LYS A 91 -18.50 -28.22 19.24
N ASP A 92 -18.31 -26.91 19.20
CA ASP A 92 -18.56 -26.03 20.34
C ASP A 92 -19.32 -24.74 19.95
N GLY A 93 -19.67 -23.94 20.96
CA GLY A 93 -20.44 -22.71 20.76
C GLY A 93 -19.70 -21.62 19.96
N TYR A 94 -18.37 -21.63 19.95
CA TYR A 94 -17.60 -20.69 19.14
C TYR A 94 -17.61 -21.10 17.67
N GLU A 95 -17.37 -22.39 17.37
CA GLU A 95 -17.45 -22.93 16.02
C GLU A 95 -18.87 -22.76 15.43
N GLN A 96 -19.92 -23.00 16.24
CA GLN A 96 -21.31 -22.77 15.84
C GLN A 96 -21.59 -21.29 15.52
N LEU A 97 -21.04 -20.36 16.30
CA LEU A 97 -21.15 -18.93 16.02
C LEU A 97 -20.43 -18.58 14.71
N LEU A 98 -19.21 -19.09 14.52
CA LEU A 98 -18.40 -18.83 13.35
C LEU A 98 -19.07 -19.34 12.07
N ASP A 99 -19.57 -20.58 12.08
CA ASP A 99 -20.34 -21.16 10.98
C ASP A 99 -21.53 -20.26 10.61
N ARG A 100 -22.34 -19.89 11.61
CA ARG A 100 -23.47 -18.98 11.40
C ARG A 100 -23.03 -17.64 10.81
N LEU A 101 -21.94 -17.05 11.31
CA LEU A 101 -21.46 -15.76 10.81
C LEU A 101 -20.94 -15.87 9.38
N ILE A 102 -20.17 -16.90 9.03
CA ILE A 102 -19.67 -17.11 7.67
C ILE A 102 -20.85 -17.26 6.70
N VAL A 103 -21.80 -18.15 7.01
CA VAL A 103 -22.96 -18.42 6.16
C VAL A 103 -23.83 -17.18 5.94
N ASN A 104 -23.98 -16.33 6.96
CA ASN A 104 -24.83 -15.13 6.87
C ASN A 104 -24.10 -13.89 6.32
N LEU A 105 -22.79 -13.77 6.54
CA LEU A 105 -22.01 -12.58 6.15
C LEU A 105 -21.27 -12.76 4.82
N ILE A 106 -21.22 -13.98 4.27
CA ILE A 106 -20.62 -14.19 2.94
C ILE A 106 -21.37 -13.32 1.88
N PRO A 107 -20.64 -12.54 1.05
CA PRO A 107 -21.29 -11.60 0.15
C PRO A 107 -22.12 -12.29 -0.93
N PHE A 108 -23.23 -11.64 -1.33
CA PHE A 108 -24.16 -12.17 -2.35
C PHE A 108 -23.48 -12.57 -3.67
N ASN A 109 -22.39 -11.89 -4.05
CA ASN A 109 -21.64 -12.19 -5.27
C ASN A 109 -21.03 -13.59 -5.25
N TYR A 110 -20.77 -14.17 -4.07
CA TYR A 110 -20.16 -15.50 -3.93
C TYR A 110 -21.19 -16.63 -3.77
N VAL A 111 -22.48 -16.30 -3.61
CA VAL A 111 -23.55 -17.30 -3.40
C VAL A 111 -24.71 -17.08 -4.37
N GLU A 112 -25.60 -16.12 -4.10
CA GLU A 112 -26.83 -15.94 -4.89
C GLU A 112 -26.56 -15.45 -6.30
N ASN A 113 -25.64 -14.48 -6.42
CA ASN A 113 -25.35 -13.76 -7.66
C ASN A 113 -24.16 -14.34 -8.43
N PHE A 114 -23.53 -15.41 -7.96
CA PHE A 114 -22.27 -15.93 -8.50
C PHE A 114 -22.28 -16.05 -10.03
N ASN A 115 -23.26 -16.76 -10.59
CA ASN A 115 -23.32 -17.01 -12.04
C ASN A 115 -23.47 -15.74 -12.87
N ILE A 116 -24.28 -14.78 -12.41
CA ILE A 116 -24.51 -13.53 -13.13
C ILE A 116 -23.27 -12.64 -13.02
N PHE A 117 -22.71 -12.55 -11.80
CA PHE A 117 -21.52 -11.75 -11.52
C PHE A 117 -20.34 -12.26 -12.32
N TYR A 118 -20.07 -13.57 -12.31
CA TYR A 118 -19.06 -14.24 -13.12
C TYR A 118 -19.18 -13.90 -14.62
N LYS A 119 -20.37 -14.09 -15.22
CA LYS A 119 -20.60 -13.80 -16.64
C LYS A 119 -20.38 -12.33 -16.98
N LYS A 120 -20.84 -11.40 -16.13
CA LYS A 120 -20.64 -9.96 -16.32
C LYS A 120 -19.16 -9.59 -16.21
N SER A 121 -18.44 -10.14 -15.22
CA SER A 121 -16.99 -9.94 -15.06
C SER A 121 -16.23 -10.37 -16.32
N LEU A 122 -16.49 -11.57 -16.86
CA LEU A 122 -15.84 -12.03 -18.09
C LEU A 122 -16.14 -11.17 -19.32
N ALA A 123 -17.29 -10.50 -19.35
CA ALA A 123 -17.66 -9.61 -20.46
C ALA A 123 -16.99 -8.24 -20.40
N CYS A 124 -16.56 -7.79 -19.21
CA CYS A 124 -16.02 -6.45 -18.99
C CYS A 124 -14.50 -6.35 -19.17
N TYR A 125 -13.79 -7.47 -19.03
CA TYR A 125 -12.33 -7.53 -19.10
C TYR A 125 -11.86 -8.24 -20.38
N PRO A 126 -10.58 -8.06 -20.79
CA PRO A 126 -10.05 -8.70 -22.00
C PRO A 126 -10.17 -10.23 -21.96
N LYS A 127 -10.55 -10.84 -23.10
CA LYS A 127 -10.92 -12.27 -23.17
C LYS A 127 -9.74 -13.25 -23.25
N LYS A 128 -8.57 -12.80 -23.70
CA LYS A 128 -7.40 -13.66 -23.97
C LYS A 128 -6.09 -13.04 -23.45
N PRO A 129 -5.98 -12.73 -22.14
CA PRO A 129 -4.72 -12.31 -21.55
C PRO A 129 -3.69 -13.44 -21.65
N SER A 130 -2.44 -13.08 -21.88
CA SER A 130 -1.26 -13.93 -21.73
C SER A 130 -0.54 -13.68 -20.41
N VAL A 131 -0.68 -12.49 -19.82
CA VAL A 131 -0.17 -12.15 -18.47
C VAL A 131 -1.15 -11.16 -17.84
N ILE A 132 -1.38 -11.28 -16.54
CA ILE A 132 -2.23 -10.36 -15.78
C ILE A 132 -1.39 -9.67 -14.71
N TYR A 133 -1.47 -8.34 -14.61
CA TYR A 133 -0.79 -7.56 -13.58
C TYR A 133 -1.75 -6.66 -12.81
N THR A 134 -1.58 -6.62 -11.48
CA THR A 134 -2.16 -5.57 -10.64
C THR A 134 -1.27 -5.23 -9.44
N ALA A 135 -1.44 -4.02 -8.89
CA ALA A 135 -0.92 -3.67 -7.58
C ALA A 135 -2.02 -3.74 -6.51
N ASN A 136 -3.26 -3.33 -6.83
CA ASN A 136 -4.34 -3.17 -5.84
C ASN A 136 -5.66 -3.88 -6.17
N ALA A 137 -5.92 -4.27 -7.42
CA ALA A 137 -7.24 -4.77 -7.83
C ALA A 137 -7.58 -6.12 -7.18
N TYR A 138 -6.59 -6.87 -6.71
CA TYR A 138 -6.80 -8.13 -6.00
C TYR A 138 -7.60 -7.96 -4.70
N GLN A 139 -7.62 -6.77 -4.09
CA GLN A 139 -8.20 -6.56 -2.77
C GLN A 139 -9.72 -6.32 -2.83
N ALA A 140 -10.14 -5.14 -3.29
CA ALA A 140 -11.53 -4.69 -3.23
C ALA A 140 -12.34 -4.93 -4.50
N ASN A 141 -11.71 -5.18 -5.65
CA ASN A 141 -12.40 -5.27 -6.93
C ASN A 141 -12.88 -6.70 -7.23
N ASP A 142 -14.09 -7.02 -6.79
CA ASP A 142 -14.72 -8.33 -7.02
C ASP A 142 -14.79 -8.67 -8.51
N SER A 143 -15.17 -7.73 -9.38
CA SER A 143 -15.30 -8.01 -10.81
C SER A 143 -13.97 -8.47 -11.44
N PHE A 144 -12.86 -7.86 -11.02
CA PHE A 144 -11.51 -8.29 -11.38
C PHE A 144 -11.18 -9.65 -10.78
N LYS A 145 -11.47 -9.92 -9.51
CA LYS A 145 -11.18 -11.22 -8.87
C LYS A 145 -11.85 -12.39 -9.59
N PHE A 146 -13.12 -12.25 -9.98
CA PHE A 146 -13.82 -13.28 -10.76
C PHE A 146 -13.17 -13.53 -12.13
N TRP A 147 -12.79 -12.46 -12.82
CA TRP A 147 -12.11 -12.57 -14.12
C TRP A 147 -10.68 -13.13 -13.98
N LEU A 148 -9.96 -12.72 -12.95
CA LEU A 148 -8.63 -13.21 -12.62
C LEU A 148 -8.68 -14.72 -12.35
N ALA A 149 -9.58 -15.16 -11.46
CA ALA A 149 -9.74 -16.57 -11.08
C ALA A 149 -9.96 -17.46 -12.32
N HIS A 150 -10.86 -17.04 -13.23
CA HIS A 150 -11.11 -17.74 -14.49
C HIS A 150 -9.85 -17.95 -15.34
N HIS A 151 -8.98 -16.95 -15.39
CA HIS A 151 -7.77 -17.00 -16.22
C HIS A 151 -6.62 -17.72 -15.52
N THR A 152 -6.49 -17.60 -14.20
CA THR A 152 -5.50 -18.35 -13.42
C THR A 152 -5.79 -19.84 -13.40
N GLU A 153 -7.07 -20.26 -13.39
CA GLU A 153 -7.46 -21.67 -13.59
C GLU A 153 -6.97 -22.21 -14.95
N LYS A 154 -6.96 -21.35 -15.96
CA LYS A 154 -6.41 -21.62 -17.30
C LYS A 154 -4.91 -21.36 -17.42
N LYS A 155 -4.20 -21.29 -16.28
CA LYS A 155 -2.75 -21.13 -16.20
C LYS A 155 -2.20 -19.85 -16.83
N VAL A 156 -3.01 -18.80 -16.96
CA VAL A 156 -2.50 -17.46 -17.31
C VAL A 156 -1.67 -16.93 -16.13
N PRO A 157 -0.39 -16.58 -16.32
CA PRO A 157 0.45 -16.02 -15.26
C PRO A 157 -0.16 -14.77 -14.62
N PHE A 158 -0.25 -14.78 -13.30
CA PHE A 158 -0.65 -13.65 -12.48
C PHE A 158 0.56 -13.02 -11.78
N VAL A 159 0.80 -11.75 -12.05
CA VAL A 159 1.85 -10.93 -11.44
C VAL A 159 1.21 -9.90 -10.51
N LEU A 160 1.72 -9.80 -9.29
CA LEU A 160 1.20 -8.89 -8.28
C LEU A 160 2.31 -8.01 -7.74
N GLY A 161 2.10 -6.69 -7.76
CA GLY A 161 3.07 -5.71 -7.30
C GLY A 161 2.83 -5.26 -5.88
N GLN A 162 3.89 -5.20 -5.07
CA GLN A 162 3.89 -4.51 -3.79
C GLN A 162 3.42 -3.06 -3.97
N HIS A 163 2.55 -2.58 -3.08
CA HIS A 163 1.90 -1.28 -3.17
C HIS A 163 2.02 -0.43 -1.89
N GLY A 164 2.71 -0.93 -0.87
CA GLY A 164 2.92 -0.21 0.38
C GLY A 164 4.15 -0.70 1.14
N GLY A 165 4.51 0.05 2.18
CA GLY A 165 5.53 -0.35 3.16
C GLY A 165 5.07 -1.49 4.06
N ASN A 166 5.77 -1.71 5.18
CA ASN A 166 5.57 -2.86 6.10
C ASN A 166 5.98 -4.22 5.50
N MET A 167 5.68 -4.47 4.23
CA MET A 167 5.98 -5.73 3.53
C MET A 167 7.49 -5.95 3.39
N GLY A 168 7.94 -7.19 3.60
CA GLY A 168 9.35 -7.57 3.64
C GLY A 168 10.04 -7.27 4.97
N ILE A 169 9.48 -6.40 5.82
CA ILE A 169 10.11 -5.96 7.08
C ILE A 169 9.36 -6.49 8.31
N ALA A 170 8.04 -6.33 8.34
CA ALA A 170 7.23 -6.71 9.48
C ALA A 170 7.28 -8.22 9.73
N ARG A 171 7.19 -8.62 11.01
CA ARG A 171 7.12 -10.01 11.43
C ARG A 171 5.86 -10.69 10.90
N ILE A 172 4.72 -10.01 10.98
CA ILE A 172 3.43 -10.49 10.51
C ILE A 172 2.83 -9.46 9.56
N ASN A 173 2.42 -9.93 8.38
CA ASN A 173 1.61 -9.16 7.45
C ASN A 173 0.72 -10.13 6.66
N GLN A 174 -0.51 -10.32 7.12
CA GLN A 174 -1.45 -11.27 6.50
C GLN A 174 -1.74 -10.93 5.03
N THR A 175 -1.72 -9.64 4.67
CA THR A 175 -1.91 -9.24 3.28
C THR A 175 -0.71 -9.56 2.39
N GLU A 176 0.51 -9.47 2.90
CA GLU A 176 1.70 -9.94 2.18
C GLU A 176 1.60 -11.43 1.92
N ASP A 177 1.28 -12.22 2.95
CA ASP A 177 1.13 -13.68 2.80
C ASP A 177 0.07 -14.04 1.76
N HIS A 178 -1.10 -13.40 1.81
CA HIS A 178 -2.14 -13.61 0.82
C HIS A 178 -1.66 -13.26 -0.60
N GLN A 179 -1.07 -12.08 -0.78
CA GLN A 179 -0.57 -11.60 -2.07
C GLN A 179 0.49 -12.53 -2.68
N VAL A 180 1.46 -12.97 -1.87
CA VAL A 180 2.50 -13.87 -2.34
C VAL A 180 1.91 -15.25 -2.68
N ASN A 181 0.94 -15.74 -1.91
CA ASN A 181 0.36 -17.07 -2.14
C ASN A 181 -0.52 -17.15 -3.40
N ILE A 182 -1.19 -16.07 -3.78
CA ILE A 182 -2.07 -16.09 -4.96
C ILE A 182 -1.33 -15.80 -6.28
N ALA A 183 -0.15 -15.20 -6.23
CA ALA A 183 0.57 -14.74 -7.41
C ALA A 183 1.58 -15.77 -7.93
N ASN A 184 1.67 -15.92 -9.25
CA ASN A 184 2.78 -16.66 -9.88
C ASN A 184 4.10 -15.91 -9.73
N VAL A 185 4.04 -14.57 -9.72
CA VAL A 185 5.18 -13.69 -9.44
C VAL A 185 4.71 -12.53 -8.56
N TYR A 186 5.36 -12.34 -7.42
CA TYR A 186 5.17 -11.19 -6.55
C TYR A 186 6.35 -10.23 -6.69
N LEU A 187 6.09 -9.00 -7.14
CA LEU A 187 7.11 -7.97 -7.32
C LEU A 187 7.28 -7.19 -6.02
N SER A 188 8.34 -7.49 -5.29
CA SER A 188 8.73 -6.77 -4.08
C SER A 188 9.55 -5.52 -4.43
N TRP A 189 9.60 -4.55 -3.52
CA TRP A 189 10.43 -3.34 -3.64
C TRP A 189 11.93 -3.59 -3.38
N GLY A 190 12.47 -4.73 -3.80
CA GLY A 190 13.90 -5.07 -3.73
C GLY A 190 14.24 -6.27 -2.86
N TRP A 191 13.33 -6.74 -2.01
CA TRP A 191 13.63 -7.81 -1.05
C TRP A 191 13.30 -9.17 -1.64
N HIS A 192 14.00 -10.20 -1.17
CA HIS A 192 13.71 -11.59 -1.51
C HIS A 192 13.36 -12.37 -0.25
N ASP A 193 12.81 -13.56 -0.42
CA ASP A 193 12.56 -14.50 0.66
C ASP A 193 13.21 -15.84 0.30
N SER A 194 13.93 -16.43 1.26
CA SER A 194 14.67 -17.69 1.04
C SER A 194 13.73 -18.89 0.79
N LYS A 195 12.50 -18.81 1.27
CA LYS A 195 11.48 -19.88 1.20
C LYS A 195 10.49 -19.64 0.06
N LYS A 196 10.21 -18.38 -0.31
CA LYS A 196 9.22 -18.01 -1.33
C LYS A 196 9.90 -17.55 -2.64
N THR A 197 10.10 -18.48 -3.57
CA THR A 197 10.84 -18.25 -4.83
C THR A 197 10.10 -17.42 -5.88
N ASN A 198 8.78 -17.27 -5.72
CA ASN A 198 7.93 -16.45 -6.58
C ASN A 198 8.06 -14.95 -6.28
N ILE A 199 8.75 -14.57 -5.20
CA ILE A 199 9.08 -13.17 -4.91
C ILE A 199 10.26 -12.75 -5.80
N LYS A 200 10.06 -11.67 -6.57
CA LYS A 200 11.06 -11.10 -7.47
C LYS A 200 11.37 -9.66 -7.06
N PRO A 201 12.60 -9.37 -6.61
CA PRO A 201 13.00 -8.03 -6.26
C PRO A 201 13.17 -7.19 -7.51
N LEU A 202 12.30 -6.19 -7.70
CA LEU A 202 12.39 -5.23 -8.81
C LEU A 202 12.06 -3.82 -8.32
N SER A 203 12.72 -2.82 -8.91
CA SER A 203 12.33 -1.43 -8.73
C SER A 203 10.89 -1.20 -9.20
N THR A 204 10.21 -0.24 -8.59
CA THR A 204 8.79 0.01 -8.83
C THR A 204 8.51 1.44 -9.28
N PRO A 205 7.52 1.65 -10.18
CA PRO A 205 7.08 3.00 -10.55
C PRO A 205 6.51 3.84 -9.41
N GLN A 206 6.16 3.24 -8.27
CA GLN A 206 5.68 3.99 -7.10
C GLN A 206 6.81 4.74 -6.38
N LEU A 207 8.04 4.21 -6.41
CA LEU A 207 9.24 4.86 -5.84
C LEU A 207 9.99 5.73 -6.87
N ASP A 208 9.62 5.61 -8.16
CA ASP A 208 10.06 6.50 -9.23
C ASP A 208 9.44 7.90 -9.10
N LYS A 209 9.90 8.62 -8.08
CA LYS A 209 9.55 10.01 -7.79
C LYS A 209 10.77 10.91 -7.93
N ILE A 210 10.50 12.17 -8.26
CA ILE A 210 11.50 13.23 -8.30
C ILE A 210 11.94 13.49 -6.85
N GLN A 211 13.25 13.50 -6.64
CA GLN A 211 13.83 13.85 -5.35
C GLN A 211 13.43 15.28 -4.98
N PRO A 212 12.80 15.51 -3.81
CA PRO A 212 12.49 16.85 -3.33
C PRO A 212 13.78 17.60 -3.00
N LYS A 213 13.75 18.92 -3.17
CA LYS A 213 14.84 19.79 -2.72
C LYS A 213 14.62 20.10 -1.25
N TYR A 214 15.50 19.61 -0.37
CA TYR A 214 15.45 20.00 1.04
C TYR A 214 15.60 21.52 1.17
N LYS A 215 14.86 22.10 2.11
CA LYS A 215 14.89 23.55 2.38
C LYS A 215 15.55 23.80 3.73
N GLN A 216 16.76 24.36 3.72
CA GLN A 216 17.45 24.73 4.94
C GLN A 216 16.59 25.67 5.79
N GLY A 217 16.42 25.30 7.07
CA GLY A 217 15.58 26.05 8.01
C GLY A 217 14.07 25.93 7.79
N GLY A 218 13.60 25.16 6.79
CA GLY A 218 12.19 24.86 6.53
C GLY A 218 11.54 23.98 7.60
N ASP A 219 10.28 23.65 7.39
CA ASP A 219 9.48 22.92 8.39
C ASP A 219 10.00 21.52 8.67
N ILE A 220 9.73 21.01 9.87
CA ILE A 220 9.89 19.60 10.21
C ILE A 220 8.52 18.95 10.03
N ILE A 221 8.36 18.05 9.07
CA ILE A 221 7.07 17.41 8.82
C ILE A 221 7.01 16.05 9.49
N MET A 222 6.04 15.86 10.38
CA MET A 222 5.79 14.61 11.09
C MET A 222 4.58 13.91 10.49
N ALA A 223 4.82 12.78 9.83
CA ALA A 223 3.77 11.98 9.22
C ALA A 223 3.23 10.95 10.23
N LEU A 224 1.95 11.08 10.58
CA LEU A 224 1.26 10.15 11.46
C LEU A 224 0.61 9.02 10.68
N SER A 225 0.45 7.88 11.36
CA SER A 225 -0.35 6.75 10.93
C SER A 225 -1.63 6.70 11.74
N ASP A 226 -2.61 5.98 11.20
CA ASP A 226 -3.84 5.64 11.91
C ASP A 226 -4.12 4.14 11.64
N TYR A 227 -4.83 3.49 12.56
CA TYR A 227 -5.06 2.06 12.53
C TYR A 227 -6.51 1.72 12.84
N PRO A 228 -7.12 0.73 12.17
CA PRO A 228 -8.50 0.32 12.44
C PRO A 228 -8.79 0.07 13.92
N ARG A 229 -9.84 0.72 14.43
CA ARG A 229 -10.33 0.51 15.80
C ARG A 229 -10.71 -0.93 16.08
N TYR A 230 -11.24 -1.61 15.07
CA TYR A 230 -11.60 -3.01 15.13
C TYR A 230 -10.64 -3.83 14.29
N PHE A 231 -10.33 -5.03 14.78
CA PHE A 231 -9.52 -5.99 14.06
C PHE A 231 -10.15 -6.32 12.70
N TYR A 232 -9.32 -6.34 11.66
CA TYR A 232 -9.75 -6.70 10.30
C TYR A 232 -8.74 -7.61 9.59
N CYS A 233 -7.45 -7.51 9.93
CA CYS A 233 -6.42 -8.48 9.56
C CYS A 233 -5.17 -8.34 10.44
N GLN A 234 -4.33 -9.37 10.42
CA GLN A 234 -3.13 -9.46 11.24
C GLN A 234 -1.95 -8.68 10.64
N TYR A 235 -1.41 -7.74 11.41
CA TYR A 235 -0.21 -6.95 11.09
C TYR A 235 0.63 -6.72 12.35
N SER A 236 1.95 -6.64 12.20
CA SER A 236 2.84 -6.09 13.23
C SER A 236 2.76 -4.55 13.22
N VAL A 237 1.67 -4.03 13.79
CA VAL A 237 1.38 -2.62 14.05
C VAL A 237 0.52 -2.52 15.33
N PRO A 238 0.30 -1.31 15.89
CA PRO A 238 -0.63 -1.15 17.00
C PRO A 238 -2.03 -1.68 16.67
N VAL A 239 -2.59 -2.53 17.55
CA VAL A 239 -3.94 -3.08 17.41
C VAL A 239 -4.85 -2.70 18.58
N ALA A 240 -6.12 -2.44 18.28
CA ALA A 240 -7.14 -2.09 19.27
C ALA A 240 -6.64 -0.98 20.22
N SER A 241 -6.72 -1.17 21.55
CA SER A 241 -6.34 -0.15 22.53
C SER A 241 -4.87 0.24 22.52
N GLN A 242 -3.98 -0.52 21.86
CA GLN A 242 -2.57 -0.12 21.69
C GLN A 242 -2.44 1.18 20.90
N VAL A 243 -3.41 1.53 20.05
CA VAL A 243 -3.43 2.80 19.31
C VAL A 243 -3.45 4.00 20.26
N LEU A 244 -4.01 3.87 21.47
CA LEU A 244 -3.93 4.92 22.48
C LEU A 244 -2.47 5.16 22.91
N GLY A 245 -1.70 4.09 23.12
CA GLY A 245 -0.27 4.17 23.39
C GLY A 245 0.51 4.80 22.23
N TYR A 246 0.15 4.48 20.99
CA TYR A 246 0.73 5.14 19.82
C TYR A 246 0.49 6.66 19.85
N ILE A 247 -0.72 7.12 20.19
CA ILE A 247 -1.04 8.55 20.31
C ILE A 247 -0.21 9.20 21.41
N ASP A 248 -0.11 8.56 22.57
CA ASP A 248 0.71 9.04 23.68
C ASP A 248 2.19 9.18 23.30
N GLU A 249 2.74 8.26 22.50
CA GLU A 249 4.11 8.36 21.99
C GLU A 249 4.29 9.59 21.06
N GLN A 250 3.28 9.95 20.27
CA GLN A 250 3.37 11.14 19.41
C GLN A 250 3.39 12.43 20.25
N ILE A 251 2.56 12.49 21.28
CA ILE A 251 2.52 13.61 22.24
C ILE A 251 3.88 13.74 22.94
N LYS A 252 4.42 12.63 23.45
CA LYS A 252 5.74 12.60 24.12
C LYS A 252 6.88 13.07 23.22
N PHE A 253 6.86 12.72 21.93
CA PHE A 253 7.84 13.21 20.97
C PHE A 253 7.78 14.74 20.89
N ILE A 254 6.59 15.31 20.67
CA ILE A 254 6.37 16.75 20.54
C ILE A 254 6.82 17.49 21.82
N ASP A 255 6.46 16.95 22.99
CA ASP A 255 6.80 17.52 24.29
C ASP A 255 8.29 17.46 24.63
N SER A 256 9.02 16.53 24.02
CA SER A 256 10.46 16.39 24.20
C SER A 256 11.27 17.32 23.29
N LEU A 257 10.65 17.99 22.31
CA LEU A 257 11.35 18.92 21.42
C LEU A 257 11.62 20.26 22.08
N ASN A 258 12.81 20.80 21.84
CA ASN A 258 13.18 22.18 22.14
C ASN A 258 12.23 23.15 21.44
N ARG A 259 11.91 24.27 22.11
CA ARG A 259 10.94 25.28 21.65
C ARG A 259 11.14 25.68 20.19
N ASN A 260 12.36 25.99 19.78
CA ASN A 260 12.67 26.45 18.42
C ASN A 260 12.38 25.39 17.33
N LEU A 261 12.51 24.10 17.66
CA LEU A 261 12.19 23.00 16.74
C LEU A 261 10.69 22.71 16.75
N ARG A 262 10.06 22.77 17.93
CA ARG A 262 8.62 22.63 18.11
C ARG A 262 7.85 23.66 17.27
N GLU A 263 8.29 24.92 17.24
CA GLU A 263 7.67 25.98 16.43
C GLU A 263 7.72 25.70 14.89
N LYS A 264 8.66 24.86 14.43
CA LYS A 264 8.79 24.44 13.02
C LYS A 264 8.07 23.14 12.70
N LEU A 265 7.54 22.44 13.69
CA LEU A 265 6.90 21.15 13.51
C LEU A 265 5.55 21.31 12.78
N LYS A 266 5.31 20.45 11.81
CA LYS A 266 4.03 20.32 11.09
C LYS A 266 3.55 18.87 11.11
N ILE A 267 2.39 18.63 11.70
CA ILE A 267 1.78 17.30 11.82
C ILE A 267 0.94 17.02 10.59
N ARG A 268 1.32 16.00 9.82
CA ARG A 268 0.57 15.50 8.67
C ARG A 268 -0.22 14.27 9.08
N LEU A 269 -1.54 14.42 9.12
CA LEU A 269 -2.46 13.30 9.34
C LEU A 269 -2.58 12.44 8.07
N VAL A 270 -2.76 11.14 8.27
CA VAL A 270 -3.19 10.24 7.20
C VAL A 270 -4.63 10.59 6.78
N SER A 271 -4.97 10.29 5.53
CA SER A 271 -6.32 10.56 5.00
C SER A 271 -7.40 9.63 5.53
N ASP A 272 -7.00 8.45 6.02
CA ASP A 272 -7.93 7.47 6.57
C ASP A 272 -8.36 7.93 7.97
N ASN A 273 -9.64 7.72 8.30
CA ASN A 273 -10.17 7.93 9.63
C ASN A 273 -10.62 6.59 10.18
N PHE A 274 -9.94 6.10 11.21
CA PHE A 274 -10.25 4.83 11.87
C PHE A 274 -10.96 4.98 13.21
N ASP A 275 -11.66 6.11 13.41
CA ASP A 275 -12.56 6.38 14.53
C ASP A 275 -11.89 6.35 15.92
N TRP A 276 -10.59 6.65 15.96
CA TRP A 276 -9.84 6.90 17.21
C TRP A 276 -9.89 8.34 17.68
N GLY A 277 -10.35 9.27 16.82
CA GLY A 277 -10.31 10.70 17.10
C GLY A 277 -8.88 11.23 17.22
N LEU A 278 -7.96 10.74 16.38
CA LEU A 278 -6.54 11.11 16.43
C LEU A 278 -6.34 12.63 16.40
N GLN A 279 -7.02 13.32 15.48
CA GLN A 279 -6.97 14.77 15.38
C GLN A 279 -7.49 15.45 16.66
N ASP A 280 -8.67 15.06 17.13
CA ASP A 280 -9.31 15.66 18.30
C ASP A 280 -8.42 15.49 19.55
N ARG A 281 -7.83 14.31 19.75
CA ARG A 281 -6.92 14.05 20.88
C ARG A 281 -5.66 14.90 20.87
N LEU A 282 -5.11 15.17 19.68
CA LEU A 282 -3.97 16.07 19.53
C LEU A 282 -4.37 17.52 19.79
N MET A 283 -5.59 17.93 19.42
CA MET A 283 -6.15 19.25 19.76
C MET A 283 -6.38 19.39 21.27
N ASP A 284 -6.95 18.38 21.91
CA ASP A 284 -7.15 18.34 23.37
C ASP A 284 -5.81 18.41 24.13
N SER A 285 -4.72 18.00 23.48
CA SER A 285 -3.35 18.09 23.99
C SER A 285 -2.65 19.42 23.67
N GLY A 286 -3.35 20.38 23.06
CA GLY A 286 -2.83 21.73 22.76
C GLY A 286 -1.99 21.84 21.48
N TYR A 287 -2.12 20.91 20.54
CA TYR A 287 -1.37 20.91 19.28
C TYR A 287 -2.18 21.31 18.05
N GLU A 288 -3.31 22.02 18.23
CA GLU A 288 -4.18 22.43 17.12
C GLU A 288 -3.45 23.28 16.06
N ASN A 289 -2.44 24.05 16.47
CA ASN A 289 -1.67 24.94 15.59
C ASN A 289 -0.54 24.22 14.81
N PHE A 290 -0.36 22.93 15.05
CA PHE A 290 0.72 22.14 14.44
C PHE A 290 0.31 21.45 13.16
N PHE A 291 -0.98 21.32 12.85
CA PHE A 291 -1.42 20.57 11.68
C PHE A 291 -0.95 21.19 10.35
N ASP A 292 -0.48 20.32 9.44
CA ASP A 292 -0.18 20.69 8.06
C ASP A 292 -1.48 20.80 7.26
N ASN A 293 -2.00 22.02 7.15
CA ASN A 293 -3.20 22.32 6.37
C ASN A 293 -2.95 22.38 4.84
N SER A 294 -1.76 21.98 4.38
CA SER A 294 -1.41 21.99 2.96
C SER A 294 -2.20 20.95 2.16
N LYS A 295 -2.79 21.38 1.05
CA LYS A 295 -3.43 20.48 0.07
C LYS A 295 -2.43 19.78 -0.86
N GLN A 296 -1.13 20.08 -0.72
CA GLN A 296 -0.08 19.43 -1.52
C GLN A 296 0.02 17.94 -1.19
N LYS A 297 0.48 17.13 -2.15
CA LYS A 297 0.86 15.74 -1.87
C LYS A 297 2.10 15.74 -0.98
N PHE A 298 2.22 14.74 -0.11
CA PHE A 298 3.30 14.62 0.87
C PHE A 298 4.69 14.83 0.26
N ILE A 299 5.03 14.12 -0.83
CA ILE A 299 6.34 14.27 -1.49
C ILE A 299 6.60 15.67 -2.06
N HIS A 300 5.56 16.38 -2.52
CA HIS A 300 5.73 17.77 -2.96
C HIS A 300 5.93 18.70 -1.77
N ARG A 301 5.21 18.46 -0.68
CA ARG A 301 5.32 19.21 0.58
C ARG A 301 6.74 19.17 1.17
N LEU A 302 7.50 18.09 0.92
CA LEU A 302 8.90 17.96 1.33
C LEU A 302 9.82 19.07 0.78
N ASN A 303 9.47 19.75 -0.33
CA ASN A 303 10.28 20.86 -0.87
C ASN A 303 10.30 22.10 0.03
N ASP A 304 9.33 22.18 0.95
CA ASP A 304 9.22 23.26 1.94
C ASP A 304 9.75 22.83 3.31
N CYS A 305 10.23 21.60 3.42
CA CYS A 305 10.66 20.97 4.67
C CYS A 305 12.18 20.81 4.71
N SER A 306 12.70 20.82 5.94
CA SER A 306 14.10 20.51 6.23
C SER A 306 14.30 19.05 6.64
N LEU A 307 13.30 18.44 7.26
CA LEU A 307 13.37 17.07 7.77
C LEU A 307 11.98 16.43 7.82
N SER A 308 11.93 15.11 7.63
CA SER A 308 10.73 14.28 7.76
C SER A 308 10.84 13.38 9.00
N VAL A 309 9.77 13.29 9.78
CA VAL A 309 9.64 12.35 10.90
C VAL A 309 8.57 11.32 10.54
N SER A 310 8.95 10.05 10.44
CA SER A 310 8.01 8.94 10.24
C SER A 310 7.80 8.19 11.55
N THR A 311 6.55 7.91 11.88
CA THR A 311 6.16 7.39 13.21
C THR A 311 5.78 5.90 13.18
N SER A 312 6.05 5.23 12.06
CA SER A 312 5.62 3.85 11.83
C SER A 312 6.40 3.19 10.69
N ASN A 313 6.39 1.86 10.67
CA ASN A 313 6.87 1.06 9.54
C ASN A 313 5.86 1.07 8.38
N THR A 314 5.78 2.20 7.67
CA THR A 314 4.85 2.42 6.55
C THR A 314 5.56 2.98 5.31
N THR A 315 4.80 3.20 4.23
CA THR A 315 5.32 3.69 2.94
C THR A 315 6.09 5.00 3.06
N THR A 316 5.67 5.91 3.93
CA THR A 316 6.30 7.24 4.08
C THR A 316 7.78 7.15 4.40
N PHE A 317 8.14 6.27 5.35
CA PHE A 317 9.51 5.99 5.74
C PHE A 317 10.35 5.50 4.56
N LEU A 318 9.84 4.53 3.80
CA LEU A 318 10.56 3.97 2.64
C LEU A 318 10.75 5.01 1.55
N GLU A 319 9.73 5.82 1.27
CA GLU A 319 9.78 6.85 0.23
C GLU A 319 10.79 7.96 0.54
N THR A 320 10.85 8.43 1.80
CA THR A 320 11.79 9.51 2.13
C THR A 320 13.24 9.02 2.13
N LEU A 321 13.51 7.80 2.59
CA LEU A 321 14.84 7.19 2.48
C LEU A 321 15.26 6.94 1.03
N SER A 322 14.35 6.42 0.19
CA SER A 322 14.63 6.14 -1.23
C SER A 322 14.86 7.43 -2.04
N LEU A 323 14.30 8.55 -1.57
CA LEU A 323 14.52 9.88 -2.14
C LEU A 323 15.72 10.61 -1.53
N ASN A 324 16.48 9.97 -0.64
CA ASN A 324 17.59 10.60 0.08
C ASN A 324 17.19 11.93 0.75
N PHE A 325 16.01 11.97 1.37
CA PHE A 325 15.54 13.14 2.11
C PHE A 325 15.83 12.95 3.61
N PRO A 326 16.32 13.98 4.34
CA PRO A 326 16.59 13.86 5.77
C PRO A 326 15.40 13.32 6.55
N THR A 327 15.58 12.15 7.16
CA THR A 327 14.49 11.38 7.77
C THR A 327 14.89 10.82 9.12
N ILE A 328 14.10 11.14 10.15
CA ILE A 328 14.09 10.41 11.42
C ILE A 328 12.87 9.50 11.43
N VAL A 329 13.04 8.31 11.96
CA VAL A 329 11.98 7.32 12.12
C VAL A 329 11.94 6.91 13.57
N PHE A 330 10.74 6.78 14.12
CA PHE A 330 10.60 6.07 15.38
C PHE A 330 9.33 5.24 15.39
N PHE A 331 9.43 4.07 16.00
CA PHE A 331 8.28 3.22 16.27
C PHE A 331 8.62 2.23 17.38
N ASN A 332 7.63 1.89 18.21
CA ASN A 332 7.82 0.96 19.32
C ASN A 332 8.07 -0.48 18.80
N PRO A 333 9.22 -1.12 19.12
CA PRO A 333 9.54 -2.45 18.60
C PRO A 333 8.60 -3.56 19.13
N ILE A 334 7.85 -3.30 20.20
CA ILE A 334 6.84 -4.24 20.73
C ILE A 334 5.62 -4.29 19.80
N TRP A 335 5.23 -3.17 19.19
CA TRP A 335 4.07 -3.11 18.28
C TRP A 335 4.46 -3.35 16.82
N TYR A 336 5.63 -2.86 16.42
CA TYR A 336 6.15 -2.97 15.06
C TYR A 336 7.23 -4.04 14.97
N GLU A 337 6.87 -5.25 15.39
CA GLU A 337 7.77 -6.39 15.35
C GLU A 337 8.33 -6.61 13.93
N VAL A 338 9.64 -6.86 13.85
CA VAL A 338 10.36 -7.09 12.59
C VAL A 338 10.73 -8.56 12.42
N ARG A 339 10.73 -9.05 11.18
CA ARG A 339 11.15 -10.42 10.85
C ARG A 339 12.67 -10.55 10.96
N GLU A 340 13.15 -11.78 11.18
CA GLU A 340 14.59 -12.06 11.35
C GLU A 340 15.44 -11.53 10.19
N ASP A 341 14.99 -11.75 8.95
CA ASP A 341 15.71 -11.31 7.74
C ASP A 341 15.86 -9.77 7.63
N ALA A 342 15.03 -9.01 8.35
CA ALA A 342 15.09 -7.55 8.38
C ALA A 342 15.90 -6.99 9.55
N LYS A 343 16.15 -7.77 10.60
CA LYS A 343 16.75 -7.28 11.85
C LYS A 343 18.09 -6.60 11.65
N ILE A 344 19.00 -7.21 10.89
CA ILE A 344 20.35 -6.66 10.66
C ILE A 344 20.26 -5.24 10.10
N LEU A 345 19.45 -5.03 9.07
CA LEU A 345 19.32 -3.71 8.43
C LEU A 345 18.56 -2.71 9.30
N ILE A 346 17.59 -3.17 10.10
CA ILE A 346 16.88 -2.34 11.08
C ILE A 346 17.84 -1.90 12.21
N ASP A 347 18.71 -2.78 12.70
CA ASP A 347 19.72 -2.47 13.70
C ASP A 347 20.79 -1.52 13.18
N GLU A 348 21.18 -1.65 11.91
CA GLU A 348 22.08 -0.69 11.26
C GLU A 348 21.45 0.70 11.19
N LEU A 349 20.16 0.83 10.86
CA LEU A 349 19.44 2.10 10.90
C LEU A 349 19.40 2.72 12.31
N ARG A 350 19.29 1.89 13.36
CA ARG A 350 19.42 2.35 14.75
C ARG A 350 20.83 2.86 15.04
N GLY A 351 21.84 2.13 14.59
CA GLY A 351 23.25 2.45 14.82
C GLY A 351 23.68 3.80 14.27
N VAL A 352 23.08 4.25 13.16
CA VAL A 352 23.35 5.57 12.56
C VAL A 352 22.33 6.66 12.96
N GLY A 353 21.38 6.34 13.84
CA GLY A 353 20.37 7.29 14.32
C GLY A 353 19.29 7.65 13.30
N ILE A 354 19.05 6.84 12.27
CA ILE A 354 17.87 7.04 11.39
C ILE A 354 16.62 6.51 12.09
N LEU A 355 16.72 5.36 12.79
CA LEU A 355 15.61 4.71 13.47
C LEU A 355 15.79 4.74 15.00
N HIS A 356 14.72 5.07 15.71
CA HIS A 356 14.65 5.07 17.17
C HIS A 356 13.49 4.21 17.67
N ASP A 357 13.68 3.54 18.80
CA ASP A 357 12.64 2.71 19.40
C ASP A 357 11.66 3.50 20.29
N THR A 358 11.99 4.75 20.63
CA THR A 358 11.21 5.61 21.52
C THR A 358 11.10 7.05 20.99
N PRO A 359 9.99 7.75 21.28
CA PRO A 359 9.83 9.14 20.89
C PRO A 359 10.87 10.06 21.52
N GLU A 360 11.27 9.81 22.78
CA GLU A 360 12.26 10.62 23.48
C GLU A 360 13.65 10.51 22.82
N SER A 361 14.05 9.30 22.41
CA SER A 361 15.34 9.10 21.73
C SER A 361 15.40 9.84 20.38
N ALA A 362 14.31 9.78 19.60
CA ALA A 362 14.20 10.53 18.36
C ALA A 362 14.22 12.05 18.57
N ALA A 363 13.48 12.54 19.57
CA ALA A 363 13.45 13.96 19.92
C ALA A 363 14.82 14.45 20.42
N ASN A 364 15.53 13.64 21.21
CA ASN A 364 16.88 13.95 21.69
C ASN A 364 17.88 14.09 20.54
N LEU A 365 17.84 13.19 19.54
CA LEU A 365 18.66 13.34 18.33
C LEU A 365 18.33 14.66 17.61
N LEU A 366 17.04 14.93 17.38
CA LEU A 366 16.61 16.13 16.65
C LEU A 366 17.01 17.42 17.39
N ASN A 367 16.92 17.43 18.72
CA ASN A 367 17.41 18.50 19.58
C ASN A 367 18.93 18.69 19.46
N ALA A 368 19.69 17.59 19.45
CA ALA A 368 21.14 17.60 19.34
C ALA A 368 21.65 18.09 17.98
N ILE A 369 20.91 17.79 16.89
CA ILE A 369 21.20 18.30 15.54
C ILE A 369 21.11 19.84 15.51
N GLY A 370 20.25 20.44 16.36
CA GLY A 370 20.19 21.90 16.56
C GLY A 370 19.84 22.71 15.31
N GLY A 371 19.34 22.06 14.25
CA GLY A 371 19.07 22.67 12.94
C GLY A 371 20.16 22.48 11.88
N ASN A 372 21.32 21.91 12.20
CA ASN A 372 22.35 21.54 11.23
C ASN A 372 22.08 20.15 10.63
N ILE A 373 20.92 20.02 9.97
CA ILE A 373 20.44 18.77 9.38
C ILE A 373 21.40 18.25 8.32
N ASP A 374 22.01 19.14 7.54
CA ASP A 374 22.92 18.76 6.44
C ASP A 374 24.18 18.06 6.94
N SER A 375 24.75 18.53 8.07
CA SER A 375 25.94 17.88 8.63
C SER A 375 25.65 16.48 9.16
N TRP A 376 24.48 16.25 9.74
CA TRP A 376 24.07 14.92 10.21
C TRP A 376 23.72 14.01 9.03
N TRP A 377 22.88 14.48 8.11
CA TRP A 377 22.36 13.64 7.03
C TRP A 377 23.43 13.25 6.00
N ASN A 378 24.42 14.12 5.74
CA ASN A 378 25.49 13.82 4.79
C ASN A 378 26.67 13.04 5.39
N ASP A 379 26.53 12.54 6.63
CA ASP A 379 27.50 11.61 7.20
C ASP A 379 27.67 10.37 6.30
N GLN A 380 28.93 9.95 6.09
CA GLN A 380 29.26 8.91 5.11
C GLN A 380 28.73 7.54 5.53
N GLU A 381 28.84 7.18 6.81
CA GLU A 381 28.36 5.89 7.30
C GLU A 381 26.82 5.87 7.35
N LEU A 382 26.18 6.97 7.73
CA LEU A 382 24.72 7.11 7.66
C LEU A 382 24.21 6.90 6.23
N GLN A 383 24.82 7.58 5.24
CA GLN A 383 24.41 7.45 3.84
C GLN A 383 24.61 6.04 3.29
N LYS A 384 25.72 5.39 3.64
CA LYS A 384 25.99 4.00 3.26
C LYS A 384 24.97 3.02 3.85
N VAL A 385 24.58 3.19 5.12
CA VAL A 385 23.53 2.37 5.76
C VAL A 385 22.19 2.61 5.09
N ARG A 386 21.82 3.87 4.81
CA ARG A 386 20.60 4.21 4.07
C ARG A 386 20.56 3.54 2.70
N GLU A 387 21.64 3.62 1.93
CA GLU A 387 21.71 3.01 0.60
C GLU A 387 21.59 1.49 0.65
N LYS A 388 22.29 0.86 1.59
CA LYS A 388 22.19 -0.58 1.82
C LYS A 388 20.76 -1.01 2.17
N PHE A 389 20.08 -0.26 3.05
CA PHE A 389 18.68 -0.51 3.39
C PHE A 389 17.76 -0.33 2.17
N CYS A 390 17.89 0.78 1.45
CA CYS A 390 17.06 1.08 0.28
C CYS A 390 17.24 0.05 -0.84
N ASN A 391 18.45 -0.47 -1.07
CA ASN A 391 18.69 -1.49 -2.08
C ASN A 391 17.93 -2.80 -1.83
N ILE A 392 17.47 -3.03 -0.60
CA ILE A 392 16.69 -4.22 -0.22
C ILE A 392 15.21 -3.89 -0.03
N TYR A 393 14.84 -2.79 0.63
CA TYR A 393 13.44 -2.53 1.00
C TYR A 393 12.76 -1.37 0.27
N ALA A 394 13.52 -0.59 -0.50
CA ALA A 394 13.01 0.56 -1.24
C ALA A 394 13.79 0.77 -2.55
N LEU A 395 13.97 -0.31 -3.31
CA LEU A 395 14.85 -0.35 -4.47
C LEU A 395 14.36 0.65 -5.52
N LYS A 396 15.25 1.57 -5.87
CA LYS A 396 15.02 2.58 -6.91
C LYS A 396 16.02 2.37 -8.02
N ASP A 397 15.48 2.07 -9.20
CA ASP A 397 16.21 1.92 -10.45
C ASP A 397 15.47 2.67 -11.56
N SER A 398 16.21 3.47 -12.33
CA SER A 398 15.69 4.19 -13.49
C SER A 398 15.27 3.28 -14.65
N ASP A 399 15.81 2.06 -14.74
CA ASP A 399 15.51 1.09 -15.82
C ASP A 399 14.41 0.08 -15.44
N TRP A 400 13.63 0.36 -14.39
CA TRP A 400 12.57 -0.54 -13.91
C TRP A 400 11.61 -0.97 -15.02
N ASN A 401 11.29 -0.06 -15.95
CA ASN A 401 10.32 -0.30 -17.01
C ASN A 401 10.81 -1.37 -18.01
N HIS A 402 12.11 -1.40 -18.31
CA HIS A 402 12.71 -2.39 -19.19
C HIS A 402 12.82 -3.75 -18.50
N GLN A 403 13.20 -3.78 -17.21
CA GLN A 403 13.22 -5.02 -16.42
C GLN A 403 11.83 -5.67 -16.35
N TRP A 404 10.78 -4.87 -16.14
CA TRP A 404 9.40 -5.36 -16.13
C TRP A 404 8.93 -5.82 -17.51
N GLN A 405 9.36 -5.16 -18.58
CA GLN A 405 9.09 -5.62 -19.95
C GLN A 405 9.68 -7.01 -20.18
N GLN A 406 10.97 -7.20 -19.87
CA GLN A 406 11.63 -8.49 -20.02
C GLN A 406 10.92 -9.58 -19.20
N LEU A 407 10.54 -9.27 -17.95
CA LEU A 407 9.79 -10.20 -17.12
C LEU A 407 8.46 -10.60 -17.79
N PHE A 408 7.64 -9.63 -18.21
CA PHE A 408 6.34 -9.93 -18.81
C PHE A 408 6.46 -10.67 -20.14
N GLU A 409 7.47 -10.36 -20.95
CA GLU A 409 7.74 -11.09 -22.19
C GLU A 409 8.19 -12.54 -21.91
N SER A 410 9.02 -12.75 -20.88
CA SER A 410 9.44 -14.10 -20.46
C SER A 410 8.24 -14.94 -19.99
N LEU A 411 7.34 -14.36 -19.20
CA LEU A 411 6.13 -15.02 -18.71
C LEU A 411 5.19 -15.37 -19.86
N ARG A 412 4.99 -14.44 -20.81
CA ARG A 412 4.19 -14.68 -22.01
C ARG A 412 4.71 -15.88 -22.79
N ASN A 413 6.02 -15.92 -23.07
CA ASN A 413 6.64 -16.98 -23.86
C ASN A 413 6.64 -18.34 -23.12
N SER A 414 6.71 -18.33 -21.79
CA SER A 414 6.61 -19.54 -20.98
C SER A 414 5.19 -20.14 -20.99
N GLY A 415 4.15 -19.29 -20.95
CA GLY A 415 2.76 -19.73 -21.00
C GLY A 415 2.36 -20.37 -22.33
N GLU A 416 2.91 -19.89 -23.45
CA GLU A 416 2.63 -20.44 -24.79
C GLU A 416 3.15 -21.88 -24.98
N LYS A 417 4.16 -22.30 -24.22
CA LYS A 417 4.70 -23.68 -24.27
C LYS A 417 3.80 -24.74 -23.61
N TYR A 418 2.81 -24.34 -22.81
CA TYR A 418 1.90 -25.26 -22.10
C TYR A 418 0.48 -25.29 -22.69
N SER A 419 0.25 -24.61 -23.82
CA SER A 419 -1.07 -24.45 -24.44
C SER A 419 -1.18 -25.12 -25.83
N VAL A 420 -0.52 -26.25 -26.03
CA VAL A 420 -0.68 -27.11 -27.23
C VAL A 420 -1.59 -28.28 -26.91
#